data_AF-A0A837KZD2-F1
#
_entry.id   AF-A0A837KZD2-F1
#
_cell.length_a   1.000
_cell.length_b   1.000
_cell.length_c   1.000
_cell.angle_alpha   90.00
_cell.angle_beta   90.00
_cell.angle_gamma   90.00
#
_symmetry.space_group_name_H-M   'P 1'
#
loop_
_entity.id
_entity.type
_entity.pdbx_description
1 polymer ?
#
loop_
_entity_poly.entity_id
_entity_poly.type
_entity_poly.pdbx_seq_one_letter_code
_entity_poly.pdbx_strand_id
1 'polypeptide(L)'
;MCRVLRVNRSTYYKFLKHKPSKRELDNQIYRKQILEIYTKANKRLGVKSIKVILQRDYDTKISEGRIYRLMKNMALPKMATVK
;
A
#
# COMPACT_ATOMS: atom_id res chain seq x y z
N MET A 1 1.97 30.49 1.09
CA MET A 1 1.79 29.07 0.72
C MET A 1 0.76 28.86 -0.39
N CYS A 2 -0.56 29.03 -0.17
CA CYS A 2 -1.58 28.69 -1.18
C CYS A 2 -1.51 29.50 -2.49
N ARG A 3 -1.14 30.80 -2.41
CA ARG A 3 -0.95 31.68 -3.59
C ARG A 3 0.27 31.28 -4.43
N VAL A 4 1.32 30.78 -3.79
CA VAL A 4 2.55 30.29 -4.45
C VAL A 4 2.29 28.96 -5.16
N LEU A 5 1.57 28.05 -4.48
CA LEU A 5 1.22 26.73 -5.00
C LEU A 5 -0.02 26.73 -5.92
N ARG A 6 -0.64 27.89 -6.18
CA ARG A 6 -1.87 28.07 -6.98
C ARG A 6 -3.01 27.11 -6.61
N VAL A 7 -3.17 26.81 -5.32
CA VAL A 7 -4.26 25.95 -4.80
C VAL A 7 -5.29 26.77 -4.03
N ASN A 8 -6.56 26.38 -4.13
CA ASN A 8 -7.63 27.00 -3.35
C ASN A 8 -7.34 26.84 -1.84
N ARG A 9 -7.56 27.91 -1.09
CA ARG A 9 -7.32 27.98 0.36
C ARG A 9 -8.13 26.92 1.11
N SER A 10 -9.37 26.64 0.70
CA SER A 10 -10.22 25.61 1.32
C SER A 10 -9.65 24.20 1.10
N THR A 11 -9.21 23.89 -0.12
CA THR A 11 -8.56 22.61 -0.45
C THR A 11 -7.27 22.41 0.34
N TYR A 12 -6.45 23.46 0.46
CA TYR A 12 -5.20 23.40 1.20
C TYR A 12 -5.42 23.02 2.68
N TYR A 13 -6.30 23.73 3.38
CA TYR A 13 -6.56 23.45 4.79
C TYR A 13 -7.38 22.17 5.00
N LYS A 14 -8.21 21.76 4.03
CA LYS A 14 -8.90 20.46 4.05
C LYS A 14 -7.90 19.31 4.00
N PHE A 15 -6.89 19.39 3.15
CA PHE A 15 -5.81 18.41 3.10
C PHE A 15 -4.97 18.42 4.38
N LEU A 16 -4.58 19.61 4.87
CA LEU A 16 -3.76 19.73 6.07
C LEU A 16 -4.43 19.16 7.33
N LYS A 17 -5.75 19.33 7.46
CA LYS A 17 -6.53 18.84 8.60
C LYS A 17 -7.17 17.47 8.33
N HIS A 18 -6.83 16.82 7.21
CA HIS A 18 -7.43 15.55 6.83
C HIS A 18 -7.12 14.46 7.86
N LYS A 19 -8.16 13.84 8.41
CA LYS A 19 -8.04 12.65 9.24
C LYS A 19 -8.22 11.42 8.36
N PRO A 20 -7.34 10.41 8.46
CA PRO A 20 -7.46 9.22 7.64
C PRO A 20 -8.78 8.51 7.93
N SER A 21 -9.48 8.12 6.87
CA SER A 21 -10.64 7.25 6.97
C SER A 21 -10.25 5.85 7.46
N LYS A 22 -11.21 5.08 7.97
CA LYS A 22 -10.99 3.68 8.38
C LYS A 22 -10.32 2.86 7.27
N ARG A 23 -10.73 3.08 6.02
CA ARG A 23 -10.16 2.40 4.85
C ARG A 23 -8.70 2.76 4.59
N GLU A 24 -8.33 4.02 4.84
CA GLU A 24 -6.93 4.45 4.71
C GLU A 24 -6.07 3.87 5.82
N LEU A 25 -6.59 3.79 7.04
CA LEU A 25 -5.90 3.14 8.16
C LEU A 25 -5.67 1.65 7.88
N ASP A 26 -6.71 0.93 7.44
CA ASP A 26 -6.60 -0.47 7.04
C ASP A 26 -5.57 -0.64 5.93
N ASN A 27 -5.61 0.23 4.92
CA ASN A 27 -4.63 0.19 3.85
C ASN A 27 -3.21 0.41 4.40
N GLN A 28 -2.98 1.36 5.30
CA GLN A 28 -1.65 1.56 5.91
C GLN A 28 -1.15 0.30 6.63
N ILE A 29 -2.01 -0.39 7.37
CA ILE A 29 -1.67 -1.65 8.04
C ILE A 29 -1.27 -2.72 7.02
N TYR A 30 -2.12 -2.94 6.00
CA TYR A 30 -1.81 -3.90 4.94
C TYR A 30 -0.55 -3.53 4.17
N ARG A 31 -0.30 -2.24 3.99
CA ARG A 31 0.91 -1.75 3.33
C ARG A 31 2.16 -2.15 4.09
N LYS A 32 2.15 -1.97 5.41
CA LYS A 32 3.26 -2.33 6.29
C LYS A 32 3.52 -3.84 6.29
N GLN A 33 2.47 -4.65 6.44
CA GLN A 33 2.59 -6.12 6.45
C GLN A 33 3.12 -6.67 5.12
N ILE A 34 2.59 -6.19 3.99
CA ILE A 34 3.05 -6.60 2.65
C ILE A 34 4.53 -6.24 2.46
N LEU A 35 4.95 -5.05 2.86
CA LEU A 35 6.33 -4.62 2.76
C LEU A 35 7.26 -5.49 3.60
N GLU A 36 6.86 -5.82 4.83
CA GLU A 36 7.65 -6.67 5.72
C GLU A 36 7.86 -8.06 5.12
N ILE A 37 6.80 -8.71 4.60
CA ILE A 37 6.89 -10.00 3.91
C ILE A 37 7.79 -9.89 2.66
N TYR A 38 7.63 -8.81 1.89
CA TYR A 38 8.38 -8.59 0.66
C TYR A 38 9.89 -8.41 0.90
N THR A 39 10.25 -7.70 1.98
CA THR A 39 11.65 -7.53 2.41
C THR A 39 12.25 -8.83 2.95
N LYS A 40 11.53 -9.56 3.82
CA LYS A 40 11.97 -10.87 4.35
C LYS A 40 12.27 -11.88 3.25
N ALA A 41 11.51 -11.82 2.15
CA ALA A 41 11.66 -12.75 1.04
C ALA A 41 12.51 -12.23 -0.13
N ASN A 42 13.37 -11.24 0.11
CA ASN A 42 14.32 -10.70 -0.87
C ASN A 42 13.66 -10.30 -2.20
N LYS A 43 12.45 -9.75 -2.18
CA LYS A 43 11.72 -9.26 -3.36
C LYS A 43 11.35 -10.34 -4.40
N ARG A 44 11.49 -11.63 -4.05
CA ARG A 44 11.23 -12.77 -4.96
C ARG A 44 9.78 -13.27 -4.92
N LEU A 45 8.95 -12.80 -3.99
CA LEU A 45 7.59 -13.30 -3.82
C LEU A 45 6.56 -12.54 -4.66
N GLY A 46 5.65 -13.30 -5.24
CA GLY A 46 4.54 -12.79 -6.05
C GLY A 46 3.28 -12.62 -5.21
N VAL A 47 2.25 -12.04 -5.82
CA VAL A 47 0.96 -11.73 -5.18
C VAL A 47 0.34 -12.96 -4.50
N LYS A 48 0.39 -14.13 -5.14
CA LYS A 48 -0.15 -15.39 -4.60
C LYS A 48 0.58 -15.85 -3.33
N SER A 49 1.91 -15.82 -3.35
CA SER A 49 2.72 -16.20 -2.19
C SER A 49 2.51 -15.25 -1.02
N ILE A 50 2.44 -13.94 -1.30
CA ILE A 50 2.16 -12.92 -0.27
C ILE A 50 0.78 -13.15 0.35
N LYS A 51 -0.25 -13.50 -0.44
CA LYS A 51 -1.59 -13.82 0.09
C LYS A 51 -1.56 -14.98 1.09
N VAL A 52 -0.86 -16.07 0.74
CA VAL A 52 -0.75 -17.26 1.61
C VAL A 52 -0.05 -16.91 2.92
N ILE A 53 1.05 -16.16 2.85
CA ILE A 53 1.82 -15.73 4.04
C ILE A 53 0.98 -14.76 4.89
N LEU A 54 0.28 -13.83 4.25
CA LEU A 54 -0.55 -12.85 4.96
C LEU A 54 -1.72 -13.52 5.69
N GLN A 55 -2.31 -14.55 5.10
CA GLN A 55 -3.34 -15.35 5.74
C GLN A 55 -2.78 -16.21 6.88
N ARG A 56 -1.54 -16.71 6.76
CA ARG A 56 -0.90 -17.55 7.77
C ARG A 56 -0.43 -16.76 9.00
N ASP A 57 0.23 -15.63 8.78
CA ASP A 57 0.94 -14.90 9.84
C ASP A 57 0.06 -13.81 10.48
N TYR A 58 -0.91 -13.26 9.73
CA TYR A 58 -1.70 -12.11 10.15
C TYR A 58 -3.21 -12.37 10.12
N ASP A 59 -3.65 -13.61 9.84
CA ASP A 59 -5.06 -14.03 9.68
C ASP A 59 -5.92 -13.08 8.83
N THR A 60 -5.27 -12.40 7.88
CA THR A 60 -5.93 -11.35 7.12
C THR A 60 -6.37 -11.88 5.76
N LYS A 61 -7.68 -11.98 5.56
CA LYS A 61 -8.29 -12.45 4.31
C LYS A 61 -8.39 -11.31 3.30
N ILE A 62 -7.37 -11.16 2.45
CA ILE A 62 -7.34 -10.17 1.36
C ILE A 62 -7.43 -10.86 -0.01
N SER A 63 -8.19 -10.27 -0.93
CA SER A 63 -8.21 -10.71 -2.33
C SER A 63 -6.90 -10.39 -3.06
N GLU A 64 -6.52 -11.25 -4.00
CA GLU A 64 -5.30 -11.10 -4.80
C GLU A 64 -5.28 -9.76 -5.55
N GLY A 65 -6.40 -9.35 -6.11
CA GLY A 65 -6.53 -8.05 -6.78
C GLY A 65 -6.32 -6.85 -5.85
N ARG A 66 -6.69 -6.96 -4.55
CA ARG A 66 -6.42 -5.91 -3.57
C ARG A 66 -4.94 -5.85 -3.20
N ILE A 67 -4.29 -7.00 -3.02
CA ILE A 67 -2.82 -7.07 -2.80
C ILE A 67 -2.08 -6.48 -4.00
N TYR A 68 -2.45 -6.87 -5.22
CA TYR A 68 -1.85 -6.34 -6.45
C TYR A 68 -1.95 -4.82 -6.56
N ARG A 69 -3.14 -4.25 -6.30
CA ARG A 69 -3.33 -2.79 -6.30
C ARG A 69 -2.49 -2.10 -5.22
N LEU A 70 -2.41 -2.67 -4.02
CA LEU A 70 -1.60 -2.12 -2.95
C LEU A 70 -0.11 -2.13 -3.30
N MET A 71 0.40 -3.24 -3.84
CA MET A 71 1.79 -3.33 -4.31
C MET A 71 2.09 -2.35 -5.45
N LYS A 72 1.17 -2.22 -6.42
CA LYS A 72 1.30 -1.25 -7.53
C LYS A 72 1.35 0.19 -7.01
N ASN A 73 0.51 0.52 -6.03
CA ASN A 73 0.48 1.86 -5.42
C ASN A 73 1.74 2.17 -4.59
N MET A 74 2.46 1.16 -4.11
CA MET A 74 3.76 1.32 -3.44
C MET A 74 4.92 1.41 -4.43
N ALA A 75 4.67 1.34 -5.74
CA ALA A 75 5.69 1.22 -6.78
C ALA A 75 6.68 0.06 -6.55
N LEU A 76 6.25 -1.02 -5.88
CA LEU A 76 7.08 -2.20 -5.74
C LEU A 76 7.26 -2.85 -7.12
N PRO A 77 8.49 -3.15 -7.54
CA PRO A 77 8.70 -3.75 -8.85
C PRO A 77 7.95 -5.07 -8.90
N LYS A 78 7.23 -5.27 -10.02
CA LYS A 78 6.78 -6.62 -10.38
C LYS A 78 8.01 -7.52 -10.38
N MET A 79 7.84 -8.80 -10.03
CA MET A 79 8.91 -9.79 -10.20
C MET A 79 9.63 -9.48 -11.50
N ALA A 80 10.93 -9.18 -11.40
CA ALA A 80 11.78 -9.10 -12.57
C ALA A 80 11.81 -10.54 -13.11
N THR A 81 10.93 -10.84 -14.07
CA THR A 81 11.21 -11.91 -15.00
C THR A 81 12.47 -11.45 -15.71
N VAL A 82 13.63 -11.87 -15.21
CA VAL A 82 14.87 -11.79 -15.95
C VAL A 82 14.57 -12.48 -17.28
N LYS A 83 14.59 -11.69 -18.35
CA LYS A 83 14.50 -12.16 -19.73
C LYS A 83 15.89 -12.01 -20.32
#